data_AF-A0A819UIG4-F1
#
_entry.id   AF-A0A819UIG4-F1
#
_cell.length_a   1.000
_cell.length_b   1.000
_cell.length_c   1.000
_cell.angle_alpha   90.00
_cell.angle_beta   90.00
_cell.angle_gamma   90.00
#
_symmetry.space_group_name_H-M   'P 1'
#
loop_
_entity.id
_entity.type
_entity.pdbx_description
1 polymer ?
#
loop_
_entity_poly.entity_id
_entity_poly.type
_entity_poly.pdbx_seq_one_letter_code
_entity_poly.pdbx_strand_id
1 'polypeptide(L)'
;VPSLLDGHEYDFRVMAINENGTSEPLRSTAPTTAKLPFKPPGAPGQPDTTGMTNNTVTLNWDKPTSDTMPINTFYTENEAGKGTPSDATTSTKVKDPNASTNAPEFVKK
;
A
#
# COMPACT_ATOMS: atom_id res chain seq x y z
N VAL A 1 12.39 -11.98 16.94
CA VAL A 1 11.21 -12.84 16.70
C VAL A 1 10.93 -12.80 15.21
N PRO A 2 10.93 -13.93 14.49
CA PRO A 2 10.61 -13.92 13.06
C PRO A 2 9.18 -13.46 12.84
N SER A 3 8.96 -12.63 11.81
CA SER A 3 7.63 -12.17 11.42
C SER A 3 6.77 -13.35 10.99
N LEU A 4 5.51 -13.40 11.44
CA LEU A 4 4.53 -14.34 10.91
C LEU A 4 4.18 -13.92 9.48
N LEU A 5 4.18 -14.86 8.55
CA LEU A 5 3.82 -14.63 7.15
C LEU A 5 2.31 -14.64 7.01
N ASP A 6 1.76 -13.63 6.33
CA ASP A 6 0.32 -13.53 6.08
C ASP A 6 -0.21 -14.80 5.38
N GLY A 7 -1.36 -15.28 5.81
CA GLY A 7 -2.01 -16.46 5.24
C GLY A 7 -1.37 -17.80 5.60
N HIS A 8 -0.33 -17.83 6.44
CA HIS A 8 0.30 -19.07 6.88
C HIS A 8 -0.25 -19.54 8.23
N GLU A 9 -0.36 -20.85 8.41
CA GLU A 9 -0.81 -21.47 9.66
C GLU A 9 0.36 -21.72 10.61
N TYR A 10 0.14 -21.42 11.89
CA TYR A 10 1.13 -21.60 12.95
C TYR A 10 0.51 -22.34 14.12
N ASP A 11 1.25 -23.32 14.64
CA ASP A 11 0.97 -23.98 15.91
C ASP A 11 1.75 -23.29 17.03
N PHE A 12 1.05 -22.85 18.06
CA PHE A 12 1.67 -22.20 19.21
C PHE A 12 1.86 -23.20 20.35
N ARG A 13 2.97 -23.08 21.07
CA ARG A 13 3.26 -23.87 22.28
C ARG A 13 3.58 -22.96 23.44
N VAL A 14 2.99 -23.25 24.60
CA VAL A 14 3.23 -22.51 25.85
C VAL A 14 3.92 -23.44 26.83
N MET A 15 5.00 -22.97 27.46
CA MET A 15 5.72 -23.65 28.54
C MET A 15 5.82 -22.69 29.72
N ALA A 16 5.58 -23.19 30.92
CA ALA A 16 5.82 -22.44 32.16
C ALA A 16 7.26 -22.66 32.61
N ILE A 17 7.93 -21.61 33.06
CA ILE A 17 9.32 -21.67 33.56
C ILE A 17 9.35 -21.06 34.97
N ASN A 18 9.96 -21.76 35.91
CA ASN A 18 10.33 -21.25 37.22
C ASN A 18 11.77 -21.67 37.57
N GLU A 19 12.25 -21.32 38.77
CA GLU A 19 13.60 -21.66 39.22
C GLU A 19 13.85 -23.18 39.33
N ASN A 20 12.80 -23.99 39.42
CA ASN A 20 12.88 -25.44 39.51
C ASN A 20 12.83 -26.15 38.16
N GLY A 21 12.52 -25.45 37.05
CA GLY A 21 12.55 -26.02 35.71
C GLY A 21 11.48 -25.48 34.75
N THR A 22 11.28 -26.21 33.66
CA THR A 22 10.33 -25.90 32.58
C THR A 22 9.25 -26.98 32.50
N SER A 23 7.99 -26.60 32.32
CA SER A 23 6.87 -27.53 32.15
C SER A 23 6.88 -28.21 30.78
N GLU A 24 6.08 -29.27 30.63
CA GLU A 24 5.73 -29.80 29.32
C GLU A 24 5.07 -28.71 28.44
N PRO A 25 5.35 -28.68 27.13
CA PRO A 25 4.76 -27.72 26.21
C PRO A 25 3.28 -28.07 25.91
N LEU A 26 2.39 -27.12 26.17
CA LEU A 26 1.00 -27.21 25.77
C LEU A 26 0.80 -26.62 24.37
N ARG A 27 0.33 -27.43 23.42
CA ARG A 27 -0.02 -27.00 22.05
C ARG A 27 -1.38 -26.30 22.01
N SER A 28 -1.53 -25.32 21.11
CA SER A 28 -2.83 -24.78 20.73
C SER A 28 -3.76 -25.89 20.23
N THR A 29 -5.07 -25.73 20.47
CA THR A 29 -6.09 -26.73 20.10
C THR A 29 -6.30 -26.85 18.58
N ALA A 30 -5.97 -25.79 17.84
CA ALA A 30 -6.00 -25.76 16.39
C ALA A 30 -4.86 -24.85 15.86
N PRO A 31 -4.41 -25.06 14.61
CA PRO A 31 -3.54 -24.11 13.92
C PRO A 31 -4.21 -22.74 13.83
N THR A 32 -3.43 -21.68 14.00
CA THR A 32 -3.90 -20.30 13.84
C THR A 32 -3.30 -19.71 12.58
N THR A 33 -4.14 -19.27 11.66
CA THR A 33 -3.70 -18.53 10.48
C THR A 33 -3.24 -17.13 10.89
N ALA A 34 -1.99 -16.80 10.62
CA ALA A 34 -1.50 -15.45 10.76
C ALA A 34 -2.22 -14.54 9.76
N LYS A 35 -2.82 -13.48 10.28
CA LYS A 35 -3.41 -12.41 9.49
C LYS A 35 -2.69 -11.13 9.85
N LEU A 36 -2.12 -10.46 8.87
CA LEU A 36 -1.59 -9.12 9.09
C LEU A 36 -2.73 -8.19 9.50
N PRO A 37 -2.53 -7.35 10.54
CA PRO A 37 -3.54 -6.37 10.94
C PRO A 37 -3.78 -5.29 9.87
N PHE A 38 -2.85 -5.15 8.93
CA PHE A 38 -2.87 -4.16 7.88
C PHE A 38 -2.77 -4.82 6.52
N LYS A 39 -3.62 -4.41 5.59
CA LYS A 39 -3.53 -4.78 4.18
C LYS A 39 -3.01 -3.59 3.37
N PRO A 40 -2.25 -3.83 2.29
CA PRO A 40 -1.96 -2.77 1.34
C PRO A 40 -3.27 -2.22 0.77
N PRO A 41 -3.34 -0.92 0.42
CA PRO A 41 -4.47 -0.38 -0.33
C PRO A 41 -4.65 -1.15 -1.64
N GLY A 42 -5.88 -1.16 -2.16
CA GLY A 42 -6.16 -1.62 -3.52
C GLY A 42 -5.44 -0.77 -4.57
N ALA A 43 -5.56 -1.17 -5.84
CA ALA A 43 -5.15 -0.32 -6.95
C ALA A 43 -6.07 0.91 -7.04
N PRO A 44 -5.54 2.10 -7.40
CA PRO A 44 -6.39 3.21 -7.80
C PRO A 44 -7.21 2.84 -9.06
N GLY A 45 -8.28 3.59 -9.31
CA GLY A 45 -9.01 3.48 -10.58
C GLY A 45 -8.12 3.81 -11.78
N GLN A 46 -8.59 3.42 -12.97
CA GLN A 46 -7.89 3.75 -14.21
C GLN A 46 -7.78 5.29 -14.34
N PRO A 47 -6.57 5.83 -14.59
CA PRO A 47 -6.40 7.27 -14.75
C PRO A 47 -6.90 7.73 -16.11
N ASP A 48 -7.70 8.79 -16.09
CA ASP A 48 -8.21 9.49 -17.26
C ASP A 48 -7.53 10.85 -17.42
N THR A 49 -7.14 11.16 -18.66
CA THR A 49 -6.60 12.47 -19.00
C THR A 49 -7.74 13.46 -19.17
N THR A 50 -7.81 14.43 -18.26
CA THR A 50 -8.89 15.44 -18.22
C THR A 50 -8.45 16.80 -18.75
N GLY A 51 -7.15 17.02 -18.93
CA GLY A 51 -6.63 18.24 -19.49
C GLY A 51 -5.19 18.06 -19.96
N MET A 52 -4.84 18.70 -21.08
CA MET A 52 -3.50 18.65 -21.64
C MET A 52 -3.10 20.03 -22.15
N THR A 53 -1.86 20.41 -21.86
CA THR A 53 -1.17 21.56 -22.46
C THR A 53 0.11 21.05 -23.11
N ASN A 54 0.89 21.95 -23.73
CA ASN A 54 2.16 21.60 -24.37
C ASN A 54 3.19 20.98 -23.40
N ASN A 55 3.04 21.18 -22.09
CA ASN A 55 4.01 20.73 -21.07
C ASN A 55 3.37 20.07 -19.85
N THR A 56 2.03 20.01 -19.79
CA THR A 56 1.34 19.45 -18.63
C THR A 56 0.22 18.53 -19.04
N VAL A 57 0.04 17.47 -18.25
CA VAL A 57 -1.08 16.54 -18.36
C VAL A 57 -1.77 16.52 -17.00
N THR A 58 -3.10 16.61 -17.01
CA THR A 58 -3.93 16.50 -15.82
C THR A 58 -4.61 15.14 -15.82
N LEU A 59 -4.34 14.37 -14.77
CA LEU A 59 -4.90 13.05 -14.56
C LEU A 59 -5.95 13.09 -13.45
N ASN A 60 -7.02 12.33 -13.67
CA ASN A 60 -8.06 12.07 -12.67
C ASN A 60 -8.26 10.55 -12.57
N TRP A 61 -8.43 10.02 -11.36
CA TRP A 61 -8.66 8.60 -11.13
C TRP A 61 -9.49 8.40 -9.87
N ASP A 62 -10.02 7.19 -9.68
CA ASP A 62 -10.75 6.83 -8.47
C ASP A 62 -9.81 6.46 -7.31
N LYS A 63 -10.14 6.90 -6.10
CA LYS A 63 -9.38 6.57 -4.89
C LYS A 63 -9.36 5.04 -4.69
N PRO A 64 -8.20 4.45 -4.36
CA PRO A 64 -8.15 3.03 -4.05
C PRO A 64 -8.98 2.68 -2.81
N THR A 65 -9.49 1.45 -2.78
CA THR A 65 -10.12 0.88 -1.59
C THR A 65 -9.06 0.63 -0.52
N SER A 66 -9.30 1.06 0.72
CA SER A 66 -8.44 0.74 1.85
C SER A 66 -9.27 0.49 3.10
N ASP A 67 -9.24 -0.75 3.59
CA ASP A 67 -10.10 -1.18 4.70
C ASP A 67 -9.50 -0.85 6.07
N THR A 68 -8.17 -0.71 6.15
CA THR A 68 -7.45 -0.72 7.43
C THR A 68 -6.69 0.57 7.74
N MET A 69 -6.32 1.38 6.73
CA MET A 69 -5.49 2.59 6.92
C MET A 69 -5.76 3.68 5.87
N PRO A 70 -5.56 4.97 6.20
CA PRO A 70 -5.65 6.05 5.21
C PRO A 70 -4.54 5.93 4.15
N ILE A 71 -4.83 6.41 2.94
CA ILE A 71 -3.86 6.55 1.86
C ILE A 71 -3.16 7.90 2.02
N ASN A 72 -1.83 7.87 2.16
CA ASN A 72 -1.03 9.06 2.49
C ASN A 72 -0.26 9.66 1.30
N THR A 73 -0.01 8.89 0.24
CA THR A 73 0.84 9.30 -0.90
C THR A 73 0.38 8.59 -2.17
N PHE A 74 0.49 9.29 -3.31
CA PHE A 74 0.36 8.70 -4.64
C PHE A 74 1.63 8.95 -5.46
N TYR A 75 2.01 7.98 -6.28
CA TYR A 75 3.09 8.09 -7.25
C TYR A 75 2.53 8.07 -8.67
N THR A 76 3.12 8.86 -9.56
CA THR A 76 2.79 8.86 -10.99
C THR A 76 4.07 8.71 -11.80
N GLU A 77 4.05 7.86 -12.80
CA GLU A 77 5.16 7.64 -13.73
C GLU A 77 4.70 8.05 -15.14
N ASN A 78 5.60 8.65 -15.91
CA ASN A 78 5.34 9.04 -17.29
C ASN A 78 6.53 8.67 -18.17
N GLU A 79 6.27 8.08 -19.33
CA GLU A 79 7.28 7.80 -20.34
C GLU A 79 7.07 8.70 -21.57
N ALA A 80 8.16 9.30 -22.06
CA ALA A 80 8.12 10.09 -23.28
C ALA A 80 7.99 9.16 -24.50
N GLY A 81 6.97 9.39 -25.33
CA GLY A 81 6.79 8.66 -26.58
C GLY A 81 7.93 8.91 -27.57
N LYS A 82 8.12 8.00 -28.54
CA LYS A 82 9.11 8.18 -29.61
C LYS A 82 8.80 9.47 -30.39
N GLY A 83 9.80 10.35 -30.51
CA GLY A 83 9.68 11.65 -31.18
C GLY A 83 9.42 12.85 -30.26
N THR A 84 9.34 12.64 -28.94
CA THR A 84 9.29 13.73 -27.97
C THR A 84 10.65 14.44 -27.92
N PRO A 85 10.72 15.78 -28.06
CA PRO A 85 11.97 16.53 -27.94
C PRO A 85 12.64 16.30 -26.57
N SER A 86 13.97 16.24 -26.52
CA SER A 86 14.74 16.04 -25.28
C SER A 86 14.45 17.10 -24.21
N ASP A 87 14.07 18.30 -24.65
CA ASP A 87 13.85 19.45 -23.79
C ASP A 87 12.38 19.56 -23.33
N ALA A 88 11.52 18.64 -23.77
CA ALA A 88 10.12 18.60 -23.40
C ALA A 88 9.96 18.16 -21.94
N THR A 89 9.71 19.12 -21.06
CA THR A 89 9.33 18.84 -19.67
C THR A 89 7.85 18.48 -19.61
N THR A 90 7.52 17.27 -19.15
CA THR A 90 6.14 16.85 -18.86
C THR A 90 5.88 16.89 -17.35
N SER A 91 4.83 17.58 -16.94
CA SER A 91 4.38 17.59 -15.55
C SER A 91 2.96 17.07 -15.39
N THR A 92 2.81 16.11 -14.48
CA THR A 92 1.52 15.54 -14.09
C THR A 92 0.90 16.37 -12.97
N LYS A 93 -0.32 16.84 -13.18
CA LYS A 93 -1.17 17.39 -12.12
C LYS A 93 -2.26 16.38 -11.78
N VAL A 94 -2.44 16.12 -10.50
CA VAL A 94 -3.42 15.16 -10.00
C VAL A 94 -4.56 15.90 -9.34
N LYS A 95 -5.80 15.55 -9.67
CA LYS A 95 -6.98 16.03 -8.96
C LYS A 95 -7.43 14.95 -7.97
N ASP A 96 -7.56 15.31 -6.69
CA ASP A 96 -8.15 14.41 -5.69
C ASP A 96 -9.65 14.26 -5.97
N PRO A 97 -10.16 13.03 -6.24
CA PRO A 97 -11.59 12.83 -6.48
C PRO A 97 -12.46 13.00 -5.22
N ASN A 98 -11.90 13.00 -4.00
CA ASN A 98 -12.66 12.97 -2.75
C ASN A 98 -12.04 13.83 -1.62
N ALA A 99 -11.79 15.11 -1.89
CA ALA A 99 -11.18 16.03 -0.92
C ALA A 99 -11.93 16.10 0.43
N SER A 100 -11.50 15.28 1.39
CA SER A 100 -11.75 15.40 2.82
C SER A 100 -10.40 15.40 3.54
N THR A 101 -9.91 16.62 3.77
CA THR A 101 -9.02 17.07 4.86
C THR A 101 -7.63 16.47 5.08
N ASN A 102 -7.16 15.46 4.36
CA ASN A 102 -5.75 15.07 4.36
C ASN A 102 -5.32 14.69 2.93
N ALA A 103 -4.96 15.70 2.13
CA ALA A 103 -4.51 15.48 0.77
C ALA A 103 -3.14 14.76 0.80
N PRO A 104 -2.99 13.62 0.10
CA PRO A 104 -1.71 12.96 -0.01
C PRO A 104 -0.71 13.83 -0.78
N GLU A 105 0.52 13.93 -0.29
CA GLU A 105 1.59 14.61 -1.02
C GLU A 105 1.95 13.81 -2.28
N PHE A 106 2.15 14.51 -3.40
CA PHE A 106 2.52 13.90 -4.68
C PHE A 106 4.04 13.96 -4.85
N VAL A 107 4.66 12.80 -5.06
CA VAL A 107 6.10 12.69 -5.31
C VAL A 107 6.30 12.15 -6.72
N LYS A 108 6.97 12.94 -7.58
CA LYS A 108 7.53 12.41 -8.83
C LYS A 108 8.74 11.56 -8.46
N LYS A 109 8.79 10.33 -8.96
CA LYS A 109 9.93 9.44 -8.76
C LYS A 109 11.00 9.68 -9.82
#